data_AF-A0A1G6NHQ2-F1
#
_entry.id   AF-A0A1G6NHQ2-F1
#
_cell.length_a   1.000
_cell.length_b   1.000
_cell.length_c   1.000
_cell.angle_alpha   90.00
_cell.angle_beta   90.00
_cell.angle_gamma   90.00
#
_symmetry.space_group_name_H-M   'P 1'
#
loop_
_entity.id
_entity.type
_entity.pdbx_description
1 polymer ?
#
loop_
_entity_poly.entity_id
_entity_poly.type
_entity_poly.pdbx_seq_one_letter_code
_entity_poly.pdbx_strand_id
1 'polypeptide(L)'
;MSFSQEVGQFFDLTAAQSSQLEMGLLALQQAFLQAESDVVNTPAFASRFYQKFQHLIGDFGFNDNNVEALLDHLYGTETYRQLVTWIVSSYYNAGGERSRFEEIYQQILSDEQV
;
A
#
# COMPACT_ATOMS: atom_id res chain seq x y z
N MET A 1 -1.71 18.14 -0.87
CA MET A 1 -2.31 18.55 -2.15
C MET A 1 -3.48 17.59 -2.40
N SER A 2 -4.05 17.46 -3.59
CA SER A 2 -5.01 16.36 -3.85
C SER A 2 -4.27 15.10 -4.26
N PHE A 3 -4.79 13.92 -3.94
CA PHE A 3 -4.20 12.63 -4.35
C PHE A 3 -3.97 12.55 -5.87
N SER A 4 -4.86 13.14 -6.67
CA SER A 4 -4.69 13.23 -8.12
C SER A 4 -3.45 14.03 -8.55
N GLN A 5 -3.01 15.01 -7.76
CA GLN A 5 -1.81 15.81 -8.03
C GLN A 5 -0.54 15.14 -7.50
N GLU A 6 -0.64 14.45 -6.37
CA GLU A 6 0.53 13.83 -5.71
C GLU A 6 0.85 12.44 -6.26
N VAL A 7 -0.16 11.65 -6.60
CA VAL A 7 -0.01 10.25 -7.02
C VAL A 7 -0.59 10.05 -8.42
N GLY A 8 -1.77 10.61 -8.69
CA GLY A 8 -2.48 10.43 -9.95
C GLY A 8 -1.68 10.85 -11.19
N GLN A 9 -1.10 12.05 -11.17
CA GLN A 9 -0.31 12.57 -12.29
C GLN A 9 0.96 11.76 -12.57
N PHE A 10 1.60 11.19 -11.54
CA PHE A 10 2.82 10.41 -11.71
C PHE A 10 2.58 9.11 -12.49
N PHE A 11 1.37 8.55 -12.40
CA PHE A 11 0.98 7.32 -13.06
C PHE A 11 0.03 7.54 -14.25
N ASP A 12 -0.03 8.77 -14.79
CA ASP A 12 -0.93 9.14 -15.88
C ASP A 12 -2.42 8.79 -15.64
N LEU A 13 -2.83 8.73 -14.36
CA LEU A 13 -4.21 8.45 -13.99
C LEU A 13 -5.06 9.70 -14.24
N THR A 14 -6.25 9.50 -14.81
CA THR A 14 -7.26 10.55 -14.86
C THR A 14 -7.67 10.98 -13.45
N ALA A 15 -8.23 12.18 -13.30
CA ALA A 15 -8.74 12.64 -12.02
C ALA A 15 -9.80 11.67 -11.42
N ALA A 16 -10.62 11.06 -12.28
CA ALA A 16 -11.61 10.05 -11.88
C ALA A 16 -10.94 8.76 -11.37
N GLN A 17 -9.95 8.22 -12.10
CA GLN A 17 -9.20 7.04 -11.67
C GLN A 17 -8.44 7.30 -10.37
N SER A 18 -7.81 8.47 -10.25
CA SER A 18 -7.11 8.89 -9.04
C SER A 18 -8.04 8.91 -7.83
N SER A 19 -9.24 9.49 -7.98
CA SER A 19 -10.24 9.53 -6.92
C SER A 19 -10.76 8.13 -6.55
N GLN A 20 -10.95 7.25 -7.53
CA GLN A 20 -11.35 5.87 -7.28
C GLN A 20 -10.26 5.06 -6.56
N LEU A 21 -8.99 5.24 -6.95
CA LEU A 21 -7.85 4.61 -6.30
C LEU A 21 -7.72 5.09 -4.85
N GLU A 22 -7.82 6.40 -4.61
CA GLU A 22 -7.82 7.00 -3.27
C GLU A 22 -8.94 6.41 -2.40
N MET A 23 -10.17 6.34 -2.90
CA MET A 23 -11.28 5.72 -2.16
C MET A 23 -11.01 4.24 -1.85
N GLY A 24 -10.41 3.51 -2.78
CA GLY A 24 -10.01 2.12 -2.57
C GLY A 24 -8.93 1.96 -1.51
N LEU A 25 -7.92 2.83 -1.51
CA LEU A 25 -6.84 2.84 -0.52
C LEU A 25 -7.39 3.18 0.87
N LEU A 26 -8.29 4.15 0.98
CA LEU A 26 -8.97 4.48 2.24
C LEU A 26 -9.84 3.32 2.74
N ALA A 27 -10.55 2.63 1.86
CA ALA A 27 -11.31 1.44 2.21
C ALA A 27 -10.40 0.30 2.69
N LEU A 28 -9.23 0.13 2.07
CA LEU A 28 -8.21 -0.83 2.49
C LEU A 28 -7.70 -0.48 3.89
N GLN A 29 -7.34 0.77 4.11
CA GLN A 29 -6.89 1.28 5.42
C GLN A 29 -7.94 1.02 6.51
N GLN A 30 -9.20 1.32 6.21
CA GLN A 30 -10.30 1.10 7.15
C GLN A 30 -10.53 -0.39 7.43
N ALA A 31 -10.37 -1.26 6.44
CA ALA A 31 -10.46 -2.71 6.63
C ALA A 31 -9.34 -3.25 7.56
N PHE A 32 -8.15 -2.65 7.52
CA PHE A 32 -7.08 -2.99 8.46
C PHE A 32 -7.41 -2.52 9.89
N LEU A 33 -7.88 -1.28 10.03
CA LEU A 33 -8.25 -0.70 11.33
C LEU A 33 -9.43 -1.39 12.02
N GLN A 34 -10.36 -1.96 11.24
CA GLN A 34 -11.49 -2.72 11.78
C GLN A 34 -11.13 -4.16 12.17
N ALA A 35 -9.99 -4.67 11.69
CA ALA A 35 -9.55 -5.99 12.07
C ALA A 35 -9.05 -6.00 13.52
N GLU A 36 -9.38 -7.06 14.25
CA GLU A 36 -8.92 -7.22 15.63
C GLU A 36 -7.39 -7.27 15.69
N SER A 37 -6.79 -6.64 16.69
CA SER A 37 -5.33 -6.49 16.82
C SER A 37 -4.60 -7.84 16.91
N ASP A 38 -5.26 -8.89 17.39
CA ASP A 38 -4.72 -10.25 17.42
C ASP A 38 -4.74 -10.95 16.04
N VAL A 39 -5.59 -10.49 15.13
CA VAL A 39 -5.79 -11.08 13.80
C VAL A 39 -4.88 -10.44 12.75
N VAL A 40 -4.59 -9.15 12.87
CA VAL A 40 -3.75 -8.41 11.89
C VAL A 40 -2.34 -8.97 11.73
N ASN A 41 -1.82 -9.64 12.76
CA ASN A 41 -0.50 -10.28 12.75
C ASN A 41 -0.53 -11.72 12.21
N THR A 42 -1.68 -12.25 11.83
CA THR A 42 -1.79 -13.61 11.29
C THR A 42 -1.40 -13.64 9.81
N PRO A 43 -0.64 -14.67 9.34
CA PRO A 43 -0.32 -14.82 7.93
C PRO A 43 -1.56 -14.89 7.02
N ALA A 44 -2.66 -15.46 7.53
CA ALA A 44 -3.92 -15.57 6.80
C ALA A 44 -4.58 -14.20 6.56
N PHE A 45 -4.57 -13.32 7.57
CA PHE A 45 -5.04 -11.95 7.39
C PHE A 45 -4.13 -11.16 6.46
N ALA A 46 -2.82 -11.22 6.69
CA ALA A 46 -1.80 -10.54 5.90
C ALA A 46 -1.92 -10.89 4.40
N SER A 47 -2.08 -12.18 4.08
CA SER A 47 -2.29 -12.65 2.71
C SER A 47 -3.58 -12.08 2.10
N ARG A 48 -4.71 -12.13 2.81
CA ARG A 48 -5.99 -11.58 2.32
C ARG A 48 -5.94 -10.07 2.13
N PHE A 49 -5.29 -9.36 3.05
CA PHE A 49 -5.13 -7.91 2.99
C PHE A 49 -4.29 -7.51 1.78
N TYR A 50 -3.13 -8.15 1.60
CA TYR A 50 -2.27 -7.89 0.45
C TYR A 50 -2.96 -8.25 -0.88
N GLN A 51 -3.71 -9.36 -0.94
CA GLN A 51 -4.50 -9.71 -2.12
C GLN A 51 -5.55 -8.66 -2.47
N LYS A 52 -6.24 -8.09 -1.47
CA LYS A 52 -7.18 -6.97 -1.71
C LYS A 52 -6.48 -5.75 -2.29
N PHE A 53 -5.29 -5.44 -1.80
CA PHE A 53 -4.47 -4.37 -2.34
C PHE A 53 -4.05 -4.65 -3.79
N GLN A 54 -3.53 -5.84 -4.09
CA GLN A 54 -3.17 -6.24 -5.45
C GLN A 54 -4.35 -6.17 -6.42
N HIS A 55 -5.54 -6.61 -5.99
CA HIS A 55 -6.74 -6.53 -6.80
C HIS A 55 -7.14 -5.07 -7.08
N LEU A 56 -7.15 -4.23 -6.03
CA LEU A 56 -7.45 -2.81 -6.15
C LEU A 56 -6.55 -2.12 -7.17
N ILE A 57 -5.23 -2.24 -7.02
CA ILE A 57 -4.30 -1.54 -7.91
C ILE A 57 -4.30 -2.15 -9.32
N GLY A 58 -4.60 -3.45 -9.43
CA GLY A 58 -4.75 -4.15 -10.71
C GLY A 58 -5.83 -3.55 -11.61
N ASP A 59 -6.95 -3.09 -11.03
CA ASP A 59 -8.03 -2.43 -11.76
C ASP A 59 -7.60 -1.10 -12.40
N PHE A 60 -6.50 -0.51 -11.92
CA PHE A 60 -5.91 0.72 -12.47
C PHE A 60 -4.69 0.45 -13.36
N GLY A 61 -4.39 -0.82 -13.66
CA GLY A 61 -3.27 -1.20 -14.52
C GLY A 61 -1.93 -1.33 -13.79
N PHE A 62 -1.91 -1.26 -12.45
CA PHE A 62 -0.72 -1.57 -11.69
C PHE A 62 -0.49 -3.09 -11.65
N ASN A 63 0.78 -3.46 -11.78
CA ASN A 63 1.25 -4.82 -11.81
C ASN A 63 2.60 -4.91 -11.07
N ASP A 64 3.21 -6.08 -11.12
CA ASP A 64 4.44 -6.36 -10.40
C ASP A 64 5.60 -5.40 -10.73
N ASN A 65 5.63 -4.80 -11.93
CA ASN A 65 6.71 -3.92 -12.37
C ASN A 65 6.56 -2.47 -11.88
N ASN A 66 5.36 -2.04 -11.47
CA ASN A 66 5.10 -0.64 -11.08
C ASN A 66 4.47 -0.50 -9.69
N VAL A 67 4.13 -1.61 -9.02
CA VAL A 67 3.62 -1.61 -7.64
C VAL A 67 4.62 -1.03 -6.65
N GLU A 68 5.92 -1.28 -6.84
CA GLU A 68 6.97 -0.74 -5.98
C GLU A 68 7.04 0.79 -6.08
N ALA A 69 7.06 1.33 -7.31
CA ALA A 69 7.01 2.78 -7.53
C ALA A 69 5.74 3.41 -6.96
N LEU A 70 4.59 2.73 -7.05
CA LEU A 70 3.35 3.18 -6.41
C LEU A 70 3.49 3.25 -4.89
N LEU A 71 4.03 2.21 -4.27
CA LEU A 71 4.22 2.18 -2.81
C LEU A 71 5.24 3.23 -2.35
N ASP A 72 6.31 3.45 -3.10
CA ASP A 72 7.30 4.50 -2.81
C ASP A 72 6.66 5.90 -2.84
N HIS A 73 5.89 6.20 -3.90
CA HIS A 73 5.20 7.48 -4.01
C HIS A 73 4.15 7.69 -2.91
N LEU A 74 3.39 6.64 -2.58
CA LEU A 74 2.46 6.66 -1.46
C LEU A 74 3.18 6.84 -0.12
N TYR A 75 4.35 6.22 0.07
CA TYR A 75 5.14 6.36 1.30
C TYR A 75 5.67 7.79 1.48
N GLY A 76 6.04 8.44 0.37
CA GLY A 76 6.42 9.84 0.33
C GLY A 76 5.33 10.81 0.79
N THR A 77 4.07 10.39 0.76
CA THR A 77 2.94 11.17 1.26
C THR A 77 2.59 10.79 2.71
N GLU A 78 2.62 11.77 3.63
CA GLU A 78 2.36 11.53 5.06
C GLU A 78 1.03 10.82 5.33
N THR A 79 -0.01 11.16 4.57
CA THR A 79 -1.35 10.57 4.72
C THR A 79 -1.38 9.05 4.47
N TYR A 80 -0.58 8.57 3.51
CA TYR A 80 -0.59 7.16 3.11
C TYR A 80 0.60 6.36 3.65
N ARG A 81 1.57 7.02 4.31
CA ARG A 81 2.74 6.38 4.92
C ARG A 81 2.37 5.17 5.78
N GLN A 82 1.42 5.35 6.69
CA GLN A 82 0.95 4.29 7.59
C GLN A 82 0.32 3.11 6.82
N LEU A 83 -0.43 3.41 5.76
CA LEU A 83 -1.05 2.39 4.91
C LEU A 83 0.00 1.56 4.19
N VAL A 84 1.03 2.20 3.63
CA VAL A 84 2.15 1.52 2.97
C VAL A 84 2.90 0.63 3.96
N THR A 85 3.16 1.10 5.18
CA THR A 85 3.76 0.27 6.24
C THR A 85 2.97 -1.01 6.48
N TRP A 86 1.63 -0.93 6.54
CA TRP A 86 0.78 -2.11 6.70
C TRP A 86 0.78 -3.02 5.48
N ILE A 87 0.79 -2.46 4.27
CA ILE A 87 0.84 -3.25 3.02
C ILE A 87 2.16 -4.03 2.93
N VAL A 88 3.29 -3.36 3.12
CA VAL A 88 4.63 -3.98 3.06
C VAL A 88 4.79 -5.03 4.16
N SER A 89 4.38 -4.71 5.39
CA SER A 89 4.41 -5.68 6.49
C SER A 89 3.52 -6.90 6.21
N SER A 90 2.32 -6.68 5.65
CA SER A 90 1.41 -7.77 5.28
C SER A 90 1.98 -8.63 4.15
N TYR A 91 2.69 -8.05 3.19
CA TYR A 91 3.38 -8.80 2.14
C TYR A 91 4.41 -9.77 2.73
N TYR A 92 5.27 -9.29 3.63
CA TYR A 92 6.26 -10.16 4.27
C TYR A 92 5.65 -11.20 5.20
N ASN A 93 4.64 -10.82 5.99
CA ASN A 93 3.92 -11.75 6.85
C ASN A 93 3.16 -12.83 6.07
N ALA A 94 2.75 -12.54 4.83
CA ALA A 94 2.15 -13.51 3.91
C ALA A 94 3.17 -14.48 3.27
N GLY A 95 4.47 -14.31 3.54
CA GLY A 95 5.54 -15.11 2.92
C GLY A 95 6.02 -14.54 1.59
N GLY A 96 5.82 -13.26 1.34
CA GLY A 96 6.34 -12.54 0.18
C GLY A 96 7.87 -12.57 0.08
N GLU A 97 8.38 -12.29 -1.11
CA GLU A 97 9.81 -12.32 -1.39
C GLU A 97 10.54 -11.16 -0.68
N ARG A 98 11.55 -11.48 0.14
CA ARG A 98 12.23 -10.48 0.97
C ARG A 98 12.83 -9.30 0.19
N SER A 99 13.36 -9.57 -1.01
CA SER A 99 13.98 -8.58 -1.89
C SER A 99 13.01 -7.61 -2.56
N ARG A 100 11.70 -7.92 -2.61
CA ARG A 100 10.76 -7.21 -3.49
C ARG A 100 10.45 -5.78 -3.07
N PHE A 101 10.40 -5.50 -1.76
CA PHE A 101 10.14 -4.17 -1.20
C PHE A 101 11.21 -3.80 -0.17
N GLU A 102 12.42 -4.34 -0.34
CA GLU A 102 13.49 -4.21 0.65
C GLU A 102 13.84 -2.75 0.91
N GLU A 103 13.93 -1.92 -0.13
CA GLU A 103 14.27 -0.49 -0.01
C GLU A 103 13.23 0.27 0.83
N ILE A 104 11.94 0.17 0.47
CA ILE A 104 10.85 0.81 1.20
C ILE A 104 10.77 0.26 2.63
N TYR A 105 11.01 -1.04 2.83
CA TYR A 105 10.99 -1.65 4.15
C TYR A 105 12.13 -1.15 5.06
N GLN A 106 13.35 -1.01 4.53
CA GLN A 106 14.45 -0.41 5.26
C GLN A 106 14.17 1.05 5.61
N GLN A 107 13.50 1.78 4.72
CA GLN A 107 13.08 3.15 4.99
C GLN A 107 12.04 3.22 6.12
N ILE A 108 11.03 2.35 6.11
CA ILE A 108 10.05 2.21 7.21
C ILE A 108 10.77 1.94 8.53
N LEU A 109 11.65 0.94 8.58
CA LEU A 109 12.38 0.58 9.79
C LEU A 109 13.29 1.72 10.30
N SER A 110 13.83 2.52 9.37
CA SER A 110 14.67 3.68 9.71
C SER A 110 13.84 4.81 10.29
N ASP A 111 12.66 5.07 9.71
CA ASP A 111 11.72 6.10 10.19
C ASP A 111 11.11 5.74 11.55
N GLU A 112 10.85 4.45 11.84
CA GLU A 112 10.32 4.00 13.13
C GLU A 112 11.35 4.04 14.28
N GLN A 113 12.64 4.18 13.96
CA GLN A 113 13.74 4.21 14.94
C GLN A 113 14.15 5.62 15.41
N VAL A 114 13.51 6.68 14.90
CA VAL A 114 13.83 8.09 15.20
C VAL A 114 12.91 8.68 16.27
#